data_AF-A0A2K8T8V8-F1
#
_entry.id   AF-A0A2K8T8V8-F1
#
_cell.length_a   1.000
_cell.length_b   1.000
_cell.length_c   1.000
_cell.angle_alpha   90.00
_cell.angle_beta   90.00
_cell.angle_gamma   90.00
#
_symmetry.space_group_name_H-M   'P 1'
#
loop_
_entity.id
_entity.type
_entity.pdbx_description
1 polymer ?
#
loop_
_entity_poly.entity_id
_entity_poly.type
_entity_poly.pdbx_seq_one_letter_code
_entity_poly.pdbx_strand_id
1 'polypeptide(L)'
;MRYYADVADLKLSALGHLECRPVSPGYLCYIPPEVPDNRIGVVVVELDIEHQQAVLVGFAKTVKAGELLFSELQTIEDLLAYLDSLESNPTEVKLSYWLQNIIDAGWQPIEKILASKTPQLAFRYRNGVTRGKLIDMGIELPGRSLALVVTLTPKNSVEIQLKLQVHPSDEQAYLPNNLIVKVLDEKGTTVIEAHARSGSTHVTLEFNAQIGEHFSVNLELGNTNISEKFVI
;
A
#
# COMPACT_ATOMS: atom_id res chain seq x y z
N MET A 1 12.57 -14.87 34.62
CA MET A 1 12.52 -15.49 33.28
C MET A 1 11.73 -14.54 32.39
N ARG A 2 12.41 -13.61 31.71
CA ARG A 2 11.76 -12.70 30.74
C ARG A 2 11.95 -13.34 29.37
N TYR A 3 10.86 -13.82 28.78
CA TYR A 3 10.82 -14.12 27.36
C TYR A 3 10.96 -12.79 26.62
N TYR A 4 12.19 -12.43 26.26
CA TYR A 4 12.42 -11.45 25.20
C TYR A 4 11.93 -12.12 23.93
N ALA A 5 10.85 -11.60 23.34
CA ALA A 5 10.55 -11.92 21.96
C ALA A 5 11.72 -11.35 21.14
N ASP A 6 12.59 -12.23 20.66
CA ASP A 6 13.79 -11.96 19.87
C ASP A 6 13.39 -11.56 18.45
N VAL A 7 12.68 -10.44 18.32
CA VAL A 7 12.10 -10.04 17.04
C VAL A 7 12.39 -8.57 16.77
N ALA A 8 13.45 -8.34 15.98
CA ALA A 8 13.74 -7.06 15.37
C ALA A 8 13.00 -6.98 14.03
N ASP A 9 11.67 -6.91 14.06
CA ASP A 9 10.87 -6.78 12.84
C ASP A 9 10.82 -5.33 12.36
N LEU A 10 11.15 -5.11 11.09
CA LEU A 10 10.79 -3.89 10.39
C LEU A 10 9.38 -4.04 9.81
N LYS A 11 8.43 -3.31 10.38
CA LYS A 11 7.07 -3.22 9.83
C LYS A 11 7.06 -2.23 8.66
N LEU A 12 6.70 -2.73 7.48
CA LEU A 12 6.47 -1.92 6.29
C LEU A 12 4.97 -1.74 6.09
N SER A 13 4.49 -0.49 6.21
CA SER A 13 3.08 -0.13 6.05
C SER A 13 2.53 -0.69 4.73
N ALA A 14 1.39 -1.38 4.79
CA ALA A 14 0.70 -2.03 3.67
C ALA A 14 1.40 -3.24 3.01
N LEU A 15 2.68 -3.52 3.27
CA LEU A 15 3.40 -4.66 2.66
C LEU A 15 3.51 -5.86 3.61
N GLY A 16 3.83 -5.62 4.89
CA GLY A 16 3.99 -6.67 5.90
C GLY A 16 5.22 -6.47 6.78
N HIS A 17 5.80 -7.56 7.27
CA HIS A 17 6.90 -7.54 8.22
C HIS A 17 8.17 -8.16 7.61
N LEU A 18 9.25 -7.40 7.61
CA LEU A 18 10.59 -7.89 7.30
C LEU A 18 11.29 -8.23 8.61
N GLU A 19 11.59 -9.50 8.81
CA GLU A 19 12.19 -9.99 10.06
C GLU A 19 13.72 -9.86 10.00
N CYS A 20 14.32 -9.10 10.92
CA CYS A 20 15.77 -9.04 11.03
C CYS A 20 16.27 -10.09 12.03
N ARG A 21 17.11 -11.01 11.55
CA ARG A 21 17.68 -12.10 12.36
C ARG A 21 19.15 -11.82 12.66
N PRO A 22 19.49 -11.51 13.92
CA PRO A 22 20.87 -11.35 14.33
C PRO A 22 21.57 -12.72 14.40
N VAL A 23 22.81 -12.80 13.93
CA VAL A 23 23.64 -14.00 13.99
C VAL A 23 25.07 -13.65 14.42
N SER A 24 25.76 -14.60 15.05
CA SER A 24 27.21 -14.51 15.24
C SER A 24 27.94 -14.83 13.92
N PRO A 25 29.22 -14.44 13.78
CA PRO A 25 30.01 -14.76 12.60
C PRO A 25 29.96 -16.25 12.24
N GLY A 26 29.61 -16.56 11.00
CA GLY A 26 29.32 -17.94 10.60
C GLY A 26 28.88 -18.10 9.15
N TYR A 27 28.10 -19.16 8.90
CA TYR A 27 27.63 -19.51 7.55
C TYR A 27 26.15 -19.94 7.51
N LEU A 28 25.46 -19.92 8.64
CA LEU A 28 24.06 -20.33 8.76
C LEU A 28 23.29 -19.45 9.73
N CYS A 29 22.00 -19.32 9.49
CA CYS A 29 21.03 -18.65 10.35
C CYS A 29 19.92 -19.65 10.73
N TYR A 30 19.47 -19.63 11.98
CA TYR A 30 18.33 -20.43 12.41
C TYR A 30 17.04 -19.61 12.37
N ILE A 31 16.03 -20.17 11.69
CA ILE A 31 14.69 -19.62 11.53
C ILE A 31 13.74 -20.37 12.48
N PRO A 32 13.16 -19.69 13.47
CA PRO A 32 12.24 -20.30 14.41
C PRO A 32 10.94 -20.77 13.71
N PRO A 33 10.25 -21.78 14.29
CA PRO A 33 8.95 -22.23 13.80
C PRO A 33 7.84 -21.21 13.98
N GLU A 34 7.99 -20.26 14.91
CA GLU A 34 7.08 -19.14 15.10
C GLU A 34 7.28 -18.11 13.98
N VAL A 35 6.45 -18.18 12.94
CA VAL A 35 6.47 -17.22 11.84
C VAL A 35 5.36 -16.18 12.07
N PRO A 36 5.64 -14.88 12.02
CA PRO A 36 4.58 -13.86 12.00
C PRO A 36 3.63 -14.09 10.83
N ASP A 37 2.31 -13.99 11.06
CA ASP A 37 1.26 -14.25 10.05
C ASP A 37 1.39 -13.41 8.75
N ASN A 38 2.22 -12.37 8.76
CA ASN A 38 2.45 -11.46 7.63
C ASN A 38 3.93 -11.17 7.36
N ARG A 39 4.82 -12.15 7.57
CA ARG A 39 6.24 -12.03 7.23
C ARG A 39 6.44 -12.05 5.72
N ILE A 40 7.10 -11.03 5.17
CA ILE A 40 7.41 -10.92 3.73
C ILE A 40 8.84 -11.37 3.41
N GLY A 41 9.71 -11.48 4.41
CA GLY A 41 11.04 -12.04 4.25
C GLY A 41 11.90 -11.88 5.50
N VAL A 42 13.15 -12.34 5.38
CA VAL A 42 14.12 -12.35 6.46
C VAL A 42 15.40 -11.67 5.99
N VAL A 43 15.94 -10.77 6.80
CA VAL A 43 17.26 -10.18 6.62
C VAL A 43 18.19 -10.73 7.68
N VAL A 44 19.31 -11.31 7.26
CA VAL A 44 20.32 -11.84 8.18
C VAL A 44 21.34 -10.75 8.47
N VAL A 45 21.55 -10.49 9.76
CA VAL A 45 22.46 -9.45 10.24
C VAL A 45 23.54 -10.09 11.10
N GLU A 46 24.77 -10.10 10.62
CA GLU A 46 25.92 -10.56 11.40
C GLU A 46 26.31 -9.47 12.39
N LEU A 47 26.39 -9.82 13.67
CA LEU A 47 26.79 -8.91 14.74
C LEU A 47 28.18 -9.27 15.24
N ASP A 48 29.12 -8.35 15.04
CA ASP A 48 30.41 -8.36 15.72
C ASP A 48 30.29 -7.52 16.99
N ILE A 49 30.07 -8.21 18.11
CA ILE A 49 29.90 -7.59 19.43
C ILE A 49 31.22 -6.98 19.91
N GLU A 50 32.36 -7.58 19.56
CA GLU A 50 33.68 -7.13 20.01
C GLU A 50 34.04 -5.77 19.38
N HIS A 51 33.72 -5.60 18.09
CA HIS A 51 34.00 -4.37 17.34
C HIS A 51 32.81 -3.41 17.25
N GLN A 52 31.67 -3.76 17.84
CA GLN A 52 30.40 -3.00 17.75
C GLN A 52 29.96 -2.74 16.30
N GLN A 53 30.08 -3.76 15.45
CA GLN A 53 29.70 -3.68 14.04
C GLN A 53 28.54 -4.62 13.73
N ALA A 54 27.72 -4.22 12.76
CA ALA A 54 26.65 -5.03 12.21
C ALA A 54 26.75 -5.01 10.68
N VAL A 55 26.71 -6.19 10.07
CA VAL A 55 26.79 -6.35 8.61
C VAL A 55 25.51 -7.03 8.12
N LEU A 56 24.86 -6.42 7.12
CA LEU A 56 23.78 -7.07 6.41
C LEU A 56 24.38 -8.15 5.52
N VAL A 57 24.21 -9.41 5.91
CA VAL A 57 24.78 -10.57 5.19
C VAL A 57 24.00 -10.81 3.90
N GLY A 58 22.68 -10.68 3.97
CA GLY A 58 21.80 -10.87 2.83
C GLY A 58 20.36 -11.09 3.24
N PHE A 59 19.55 -11.44 2.24
CA PHE A 59 18.09 -11.50 2.33
C PHE A 59 17.55 -12.84 1.81
N ALA A 60 16.46 -13.33 2.39
CA ALA A 60 15.70 -14.44 1.84
C ALA A 60 14.19 -14.17 1.88
N LYS A 61 13.50 -14.50 0.78
CA LYS A 61 12.04 -14.53 0.73
C LYS A 61 11.53 -15.67 1.60
N THR A 62 10.48 -15.41 2.39
CA THR A 62 9.74 -16.37 3.24
C THR A 62 10.27 -17.81 3.23
N VAL A 63 11.19 -18.08 4.16
CA VAL A 63 11.83 -19.38 4.36
C VAL A 63 11.02 -20.23 5.34
N LYS A 64 11.06 -21.56 5.17
CA LYS A 64 10.50 -22.50 6.14
C LYS A 64 11.35 -22.47 7.42
N ALA A 65 10.75 -22.85 8.54
CA ALA A 65 11.47 -23.02 9.80
C ALA A 65 12.63 -24.01 9.64
N GLY A 66 13.76 -23.74 10.29
CA GLY A 66 14.97 -24.55 10.20
C GLY A 66 16.23 -23.74 9.92
N GLU A 67 17.20 -24.37 9.26
CA GLU A 67 18.48 -23.77 8.93
C GLU A 67 18.41 -23.07 7.56
N LEU A 68 18.95 -21.85 7.50
CA LEU A 68 19.12 -21.05 6.28
C LEU A 68 20.61 -20.83 6.06
N LEU A 69 21.16 -21.34 4.96
CA LEU A 69 22.57 -21.17 4.63
C LEU A 69 22.83 -19.79 4.03
N PHE A 70 23.97 -19.18 4.33
CA PHE A 70 24.32 -17.86 3.79
C PHE A 70 24.45 -17.87 2.26
N SER A 71 24.80 -19.02 1.67
CA SER A 71 24.83 -19.20 0.22
C SER A 71 23.45 -19.13 -0.45
N GLU A 72 22.37 -19.26 0.31
CA GLU A 72 20.99 -19.15 -0.18
C GLU A 72 20.45 -17.71 -0.07
N LEU A 73 21.20 -16.82 0.57
CA LEU A 73 20.84 -15.42 0.70
C LEU A 73 21.04 -14.69 -0.62
N GLN A 74 20.01 -13.94 -1.00
CA GLN A 74 20.04 -12.92 -2.05
C GLN A 74 20.74 -11.66 -1.52
N THR A 75 21.17 -10.79 -2.43
CA THR A 75 21.86 -9.57 -2.03
C THR A 75 20.90 -8.54 -1.44
N ILE A 76 21.45 -7.46 -0.89
CA ILE A 76 20.64 -6.35 -0.38
C ILE A 76 20.00 -5.57 -1.53
N GLU A 77 20.63 -5.50 -2.70
CA GLU A 77 20.03 -4.93 -3.91
C GLU A 77 18.80 -5.75 -4.37
N ASP A 78 18.87 -7.09 -4.29
CA ASP A 78 17.73 -7.95 -4.58
C ASP A 78 16.57 -7.75 -3.59
N LEU A 79 16.88 -7.48 -2.31
CA LEU A 79 15.88 -7.07 -1.33
C LEU A 79 15.18 -5.78 -1.76
N LEU A 80 15.93 -4.76 -2.16
CA LEU A 80 15.34 -3.49 -2.61
C LEU A 80 14.44 -3.71 -3.84
N ALA A 81 14.93 -4.44 -4.85
CA ALA A 81 14.13 -4.79 -6.03
C ALA A 81 12.89 -5.62 -5.67
N TYR A 82 12.99 -6.49 -4.66
CA TYR A 82 11.84 -7.25 -4.17
C TYR A 82 10.82 -6.36 -3.46
N LEU A 83 11.25 -5.44 -2.59
CA LEU A 83 10.37 -4.47 -1.93
C LEU A 83 9.69 -3.57 -2.98
N ASP A 84 10.45 -3.05 -3.93
CA ASP A 84 9.93 -2.30 -5.07
C ASP A 84 8.91 -3.12 -5.85
N SER A 85 9.12 -4.43 -6.01
CA SER A 85 8.15 -5.31 -6.68
C SER A 85 6.90 -5.57 -5.84
N LEU A 86 6.98 -5.52 -4.51
CA LEU A 86 5.80 -5.61 -3.64
C LEU A 86 5.02 -4.30 -3.64
N GLU A 87 5.71 -3.16 -3.71
CA GLU A 87 5.10 -1.84 -3.90
C GLU A 87 4.53 -1.66 -5.32
N SER A 88 5.22 -2.19 -6.33
CA SER A 88 4.89 -2.11 -7.76
C SER A 88 4.00 -3.25 -8.26
N ASN A 89 3.71 -4.24 -7.41
CA ASN A 89 2.54 -5.10 -7.52
C ASN A 89 1.44 -4.54 -6.62
N PRO A 90 0.78 -3.41 -6.99
CA PRO A 90 -0.57 -3.20 -6.49
C PRO A 90 -1.33 -4.41 -7.01
N THR A 91 -1.76 -5.29 -6.11
CA THR A 91 -2.71 -6.34 -6.44
C THR A 91 -3.83 -5.64 -7.19
N GLU A 92 -3.93 -5.90 -8.49
CA GLU A 92 -4.87 -5.21 -9.36
C GLU A 92 -6.26 -5.33 -8.72
N VAL A 93 -6.82 -4.19 -8.35
CA VAL A 93 -8.04 -4.13 -7.56
C VAL A 93 -9.20 -4.47 -8.47
N LYS A 94 -9.98 -5.50 -8.10
CA LYS A 94 -11.07 -6.02 -8.94
C LYS A 94 -12.37 -5.32 -8.59
N LEU A 95 -12.62 -4.19 -9.22
CA LEU A 95 -13.73 -3.32 -8.88
C LEU A 95 -15.10 -3.97 -9.14
N SER A 96 -15.26 -4.82 -10.16
CA SER A 96 -16.49 -5.60 -10.39
C SER A 96 -16.84 -6.51 -9.23
N TYR A 97 -15.84 -7.03 -8.50
CA TYR A 97 -16.08 -7.90 -7.36
C TYR A 97 -16.65 -7.14 -6.17
N TRP A 98 -16.43 -5.83 -6.09
CA TRP A 98 -17.01 -5.00 -5.05
C TRP A 98 -18.53 -4.92 -5.15
N LEU A 99 -19.10 -5.04 -6.36
CA LEU A 99 -20.55 -5.14 -6.57
C LEU A 99 -21.14 -6.39 -5.93
N GLN A 100 -20.33 -7.42 -5.72
CA GLN A 100 -20.68 -8.66 -5.01
C GLN A 100 -20.22 -8.64 -3.54
N ASN A 101 -19.81 -7.47 -3.05
CA ASN A 101 -19.28 -7.25 -1.70
C ASN A 101 -18.01 -8.07 -1.38
N ILE A 102 -17.27 -8.47 -2.40
CA ILE A 102 -15.91 -9.03 -2.28
C ILE A 102 -14.95 -7.87 -2.43
N ILE A 103 -14.27 -7.49 -1.34
CA ILE A 103 -13.46 -6.26 -1.27
C ILE A 103 -11.99 -6.63 -1.13
N ASP A 104 -11.14 -6.03 -1.97
CA ASP A 104 -9.69 -6.22 -1.94
C ASP A 104 -9.05 -5.70 -0.65
N ALA A 105 -7.91 -6.27 -0.28
CA ALA A 105 -7.17 -5.89 0.92
C ALA A 105 -6.79 -4.39 0.90
N GLY A 106 -6.81 -3.76 2.09
CA GLY A 106 -6.53 -2.32 2.24
C GLY A 106 -7.71 -1.40 1.92
N TRP A 107 -8.75 -1.89 1.23
CA TRP A 107 -9.99 -1.15 0.98
C TRP A 107 -11.01 -1.41 2.10
N GLN A 108 -11.60 -0.34 2.60
CA GLN A 108 -12.50 -0.40 3.76
C GLN A 108 -13.68 0.58 3.63
N PRO A 109 -14.73 0.42 4.46
CA PRO A 109 -15.80 1.41 4.54
C PRO A 109 -15.25 2.79 4.89
N ILE A 110 -15.74 3.83 4.22
CA ILE A 110 -15.25 5.20 4.36
C ILE A 110 -15.44 5.77 5.77
N GLU A 111 -16.41 5.24 6.51
CA GLU A 111 -16.69 5.61 7.90
C GLU A 111 -15.52 5.25 8.81
N LYS A 112 -14.70 4.24 8.47
CA LYS A 112 -13.48 3.91 9.22
C LYS A 112 -12.32 4.86 8.92
N ILE A 113 -12.38 5.55 7.78
CA ILE A 113 -11.29 6.43 7.31
C ILE A 113 -11.58 7.90 7.65
N LEU A 114 -12.83 8.34 7.47
CA LEU A 114 -13.24 9.74 7.56
C LEU A 114 -14.14 10.02 8.78
N ALA A 115 -14.09 9.15 9.80
CA ALA A 115 -14.99 9.10 10.95
C ALA A 115 -15.19 10.44 11.67
N SER A 116 -14.14 11.27 11.75
CA SER A 116 -14.15 12.55 12.48
C SER A 116 -14.78 13.72 11.71
N LYS A 117 -15.04 13.57 10.40
CA LYS A 117 -15.53 14.66 9.54
C LYS A 117 -16.99 14.51 9.09
N THR A 118 -17.78 13.62 9.69
CA THR A 118 -19.16 13.42 9.24
C THR A 118 -20.17 13.23 10.37
N PRO A 119 -21.02 14.24 10.57
CA PRO A 119 -22.43 14.12 10.24
C PRO A 119 -22.66 14.88 8.92
N GLN A 120 -23.38 14.30 7.96
CA GLN A 120 -23.83 14.94 6.69
C GLN A 120 -23.03 14.76 5.39
N LEU A 121 -22.13 13.77 5.24
CA LEU A 121 -22.00 13.20 3.89
C LEU A 121 -23.17 12.23 3.72
N ALA A 122 -24.24 12.72 3.11
CA ALA A 122 -25.32 11.91 2.61
C ALA A 122 -24.79 11.02 1.46
N PHE A 123 -23.96 10.03 1.78
CA PHE A 123 -23.58 8.94 0.88
C PHE A 123 -24.76 7.98 0.73
N ARG A 124 -25.93 8.51 0.38
CA ARG A 124 -27.04 7.71 -0.14
C ARG A 124 -26.79 7.44 -1.62
N TYR A 125 -25.63 6.86 -1.95
CA TYR A 125 -25.47 6.18 -3.23
C TYR A 125 -26.28 4.90 -3.13
N ARG A 126 -27.61 5.02 -3.26
CA ARG A 126 -28.55 3.90 -3.05
C ARG A 126 -28.31 2.74 -4.03
N ASN A 127 -27.55 2.99 -5.10
CA ASN A 127 -27.28 2.05 -6.18
C ASN A 127 -25.78 1.84 -6.45
N GLY A 128 -24.89 2.14 -5.48
CA GLY A 128 -23.44 2.06 -5.71
C GLY A 128 -22.66 1.50 -4.52
N VAL A 129 -21.43 1.05 -4.80
CA VAL A 129 -20.49 0.56 -3.79
C VAL A 129 -19.37 1.58 -3.61
N THR A 130 -19.17 2.03 -2.38
CA THR A 130 -18.11 2.98 -2.03
C THR A 130 -17.14 2.35 -1.04
N ARG A 131 -15.85 2.44 -1.35
CA ARG A 131 -14.75 2.04 -0.46
C ARG A 131 -13.66 3.10 -0.49
N GLY A 132 -12.87 3.15 0.58
CA GLY A 132 -11.69 3.99 0.65
C GLY A 132 -10.45 3.20 1.05
N LYS A 133 -9.29 3.75 0.71
CA LYS A 133 -7.96 3.29 1.11
C LYS A 133 -7.15 4.48 1.61
N LEU A 134 -6.37 4.28 2.66
CA LEU A 134 -5.40 5.26 3.13
C LEU A 134 -4.11 5.11 2.32
N ILE A 135 -3.62 6.23 1.81
CA ILE A 135 -2.40 6.34 1.01
C ILE A 135 -1.41 7.18 1.80
N ASP A 136 -0.30 6.56 2.18
CA ASP A 136 0.81 7.23 2.85
C ASP A 136 1.74 7.82 1.79
N MET A 137 1.90 9.16 1.77
CA MET A 137 2.81 9.84 0.82
C MET A 137 4.24 9.97 1.38
N GLY A 138 4.58 9.21 2.41
CA GLY A 138 5.92 9.12 2.96
C GLY A 138 6.47 10.47 3.41
N ILE A 139 7.67 10.81 2.92
CA ILE A 139 8.38 12.03 3.32
C ILE A 139 7.67 13.33 2.92
N GLU A 140 6.78 13.29 1.93
CA GLU A 140 6.01 14.47 1.50
C GLU A 140 4.84 14.76 2.45
N LEU A 141 4.35 13.74 3.17
CA LEU A 141 3.32 13.84 4.20
C LEU A 141 3.68 13.00 5.44
N PRO A 142 4.74 13.34 6.19
CA PRO A 142 5.25 12.50 7.25
C PRO A 142 4.22 12.31 8.36
N GLY A 143 3.89 11.05 8.64
CA GLY A 143 2.90 10.66 9.65
C GLY A 143 1.46 11.03 9.30
N ARG A 144 1.19 11.31 8.02
CA ARG A 144 -0.13 11.69 7.51
C ARG A 144 -0.48 10.85 6.30
N SER A 145 -1.77 10.74 6.01
CA SER A 145 -2.24 10.01 4.83
C SER A 145 -3.28 10.81 4.05
N LEU A 146 -3.48 10.38 2.81
CA LEU A 146 -4.60 10.78 1.97
C LEU A 146 -5.59 9.62 1.89
N ALA A 147 -6.88 9.92 1.88
CA ALA A 147 -7.91 8.93 1.66
C ALA A 147 -8.30 8.93 0.17
N LEU A 148 -7.96 7.87 -0.55
CA LEU A 148 -8.50 7.60 -1.88
C LEU A 148 -9.84 6.89 -1.73
N VAL A 149 -10.91 7.51 -2.20
CA VAL A 149 -12.28 7.00 -2.15
C VAL A 149 -12.75 6.69 -3.57
N VAL A 150 -13.25 5.48 -3.77
CA VAL A 150 -13.77 5.00 -5.05
C VAL A 150 -15.22 4.62 -4.88
N THR A 151 -16.08 5.19 -5.73
CA THR A 151 -17.50 4.85 -5.81
C THR A 151 -17.83 4.27 -7.18
N LEU A 152 -18.44 3.10 -7.17
CA LEU A 152 -18.91 2.37 -8.35
C LEU A 152 -20.42 2.49 -8.42
N THR A 153 -20.96 3.00 -9.54
CA THR A 153 -22.41 3.03 -9.79
C THR A 153 -22.70 2.33 -11.13
N PRO A 154 -23.23 1.11 -11.13
CA PRO A 154 -23.60 0.41 -12.36
C PRO A 154 -24.61 1.23 -13.18
N LYS A 155 -24.34 1.46 -14.46
CA LYS A 155 -25.29 2.10 -15.39
C LYS A 155 -26.12 1.06 -16.14
N ASN A 156 -25.48 -0.04 -16.55
CA ASN A 156 -26.10 -1.18 -17.20
C ASN A 156 -25.26 -2.45 -16.94
N SER A 157 -25.46 -3.52 -17.72
CA SER A 157 -24.76 -4.79 -17.53
C SER A 157 -23.28 -4.78 -17.92
N VAL A 158 -22.79 -3.74 -18.60
CA VAL A 158 -21.41 -3.64 -19.13
C VAL A 158 -20.72 -2.35 -18.70
N GLU A 159 -21.45 -1.26 -18.50
CA GLU A 159 -20.91 0.05 -18.18
C GLU A 159 -21.11 0.40 -16.70
N ILE A 160 -20.03 0.88 -16.07
CA ILE A 160 -19.98 1.33 -14.69
C ILE A 160 -19.52 2.80 -14.67
N GLN A 161 -20.22 3.62 -13.89
CA GLN A 161 -19.75 4.96 -13.54
C GLN A 161 -18.79 4.88 -12.36
N LEU A 162 -17.61 5.45 -12.52
CA LEU A 162 -16.60 5.59 -11.47
C LEU A 162 -16.55 7.03 -11.01
N LYS A 163 -16.56 7.21 -9.69
CA LYS A 163 -16.23 8.48 -9.05
C LYS A 163 -15.08 8.25 -8.09
N LEU A 164 -13.93 8.84 -8.41
CA LEU A 164 -12.72 8.83 -7.60
C LEU A 164 -12.64 10.15 -6.83
N GLN A 165 -12.38 10.09 -5.54
CA GLN A 165 -12.16 11.27 -4.72
C GLN A 165 -10.93 11.09 -3.85
N VAL A 166 -10.12 12.14 -3.71
CA VAL A 166 -9.02 12.17 -2.75
C VAL A 166 -9.34 13.19 -1.67
N HIS A 167 -9.31 12.76 -0.42
CA HIS A 167 -9.59 13.56 0.77
C HIS A 167 -8.39 13.56 1.72
N PRO A 168 -8.20 14.60 2.54
CA PRO A 168 -7.29 14.51 3.70
C PRO A 168 -7.88 13.53 4.73
N SER A 169 -7.11 12.51 5.16
CA SER A 169 -7.59 11.49 6.09
C SER A 169 -7.67 11.96 7.54
N ASP A 170 -6.75 12.83 7.93
CA ASP A 170 -6.58 13.24 9.33
C ASP A 170 -7.51 14.43 9.65
N GLU A 171 -7.37 15.04 10.83
CA GLU A 171 -8.13 16.24 11.23
C GLU A 171 -7.90 17.48 10.32
N GLN A 172 -7.04 17.37 9.32
CA GLN A 172 -6.74 18.43 8.35
C GLN A 172 -7.92 18.77 7.44
N ALA A 173 -8.30 20.04 7.36
CA ALA A 173 -9.43 20.46 6.52
C ALA A 173 -9.14 20.43 5.01
N TYR A 174 -7.85 20.48 4.62
CA TYR A 174 -7.46 20.72 3.23
C TYR A 174 -6.43 19.71 2.74
N LEU A 175 -6.46 19.44 1.44
CA LEU A 175 -5.44 18.70 0.73
C LEU A 175 -4.13 19.51 0.65
N PRO A 176 -2.97 18.83 0.55
CA PRO A 176 -1.72 19.51 0.28
C PRO A 176 -1.78 20.23 -1.06
N ASN A 177 -1.16 21.42 -1.10
CA ASN A 177 -1.00 22.16 -2.34
C ASN A 177 -0.14 21.35 -3.32
N ASN A 178 -0.44 21.47 -4.62
CA ASN A 178 0.28 20.79 -5.70
C ASN A 178 0.10 19.27 -5.75
N LEU A 179 -0.85 18.70 -5.01
CA LEU A 179 -1.26 17.31 -5.25
C LEU A 179 -1.90 17.20 -6.64
N ILE A 180 -1.36 16.32 -7.47
CA ILE A 180 -1.91 15.99 -8.79
C ILE A 180 -2.48 14.59 -8.72
N VAL A 181 -3.70 14.41 -9.23
CA VAL A 181 -4.38 13.13 -9.31
C VAL A 181 -4.67 12.83 -10.78
N LYS A 182 -4.18 11.71 -11.28
CA LYS A 182 -4.32 11.29 -12.67
C LYS A 182 -5.02 9.94 -12.76
N VAL A 183 -5.79 9.76 -13.82
CA VAL A 183 -6.23 8.45 -14.29
C VAL A 183 -5.44 8.15 -15.55
N LEU A 184 -4.83 6.96 -15.61
CA LEU A 184 -4.05 6.50 -16.75
C LEU A 184 -4.70 5.24 -17.32
N ASP A 185 -4.68 5.08 -18.64
CA ASP A 185 -5.12 3.86 -19.30
C ASP A 185 -4.14 2.68 -19.08
N GLU A 186 -4.47 1.50 -19.63
CA GLU A 186 -3.63 0.30 -19.57
C GLU A 186 -2.20 0.51 -20.10
N LYS A 187 -2.01 1.46 -21.03
CA LYS A 187 -0.70 1.79 -21.61
C LYS A 187 0.09 2.80 -20.78
N GLY A 188 -0.48 3.28 -19.68
CA GLY A 188 0.09 4.34 -18.86
C GLY A 188 -0.05 5.73 -19.46
N THR A 189 -1.01 5.95 -20.37
CA THR A 189 -1.31 7.27 -20.91
C THR A 189 -2.29 7.98 -20.00
N THR A 190 -1.97 9.21 -19.57
CA THR A 190 -2.91 10.04 -18.81
C THR A 190 -4.16 10.33 -19.63
N VAL A 191 -5.31 9.89 -19.14
CA VAL A 191 -6.62 10.14 -19.75
C VAL A 191 -7.40 11.25 -19.03
N ILE A 192 -7.24 11.38 -17.71
CA ILE A 192 -7.88 12.42 -16.90
C ILE A 192 -6.89 12.90 -15.85
N GLU A 193 -6.89 14.20 -15.56
CA GLU A 193 -6.01 14.80 -14.57
C GLU A 193 -6.73 15.91 -13.81
N ALA A 194 -6.47 16.00 -12.50
CA ALA A 194 -6.98 17.05 -11.63
C ALA A 194 -5.90 17.50 -10.64
N HIS A 195 -5.90 18.80 -10.33
CA HIS A 195 -4.91 19.43 -9.45
C HIS A 195 -5.59 19.97 -8.20
N ALA A 196 -5.07 19.63 -7.03
CA ALA A 196 -5.47 20.26 -5.78
C ALA A 196 -5.03 21.73 -5.78
N ARG A 197 -5.99 22.61 -5.54
CA ARG A 197 -5.77 24.05 -5.40
C ARG A 197 -5.71 24.44 -3.92
N SER A 198 -5.17 25.62 -3.63
CA SER A 198 -5.22 26.18 -2.27
C SER A 198 -6.65 26.17 -1.71
N GLY A 199 -6.81 25.60 -0.52
CA GLY A 199 -8.12 25.45 0.14
C GLY A 199 -9.00 24.30 -0.37
N SER A 200 -8.48 23.42 -1.25
CA SER A 200 -9.25 22.26 -1.71
C SER A 200 -9.45 21.27 -0.56
N THR A 201 -10.71 20.95 -0.26
CA THR A 201 -11.05 19.93 0.75
C THR A 201 -11.03 18.52 0.17
N HIS A 202 -11.14 18.41 -1.17
CA HIS A 202 -11.05 17.17 -1.92
C HIS A 202 -10.79 17.46 -3.41
N VAL A 203 -10.31 16.44 -4.12
CA VAL A 203 -10.24 16.40 -5.59
C VAL A 203 -11.16 15.28 -6.07
N THR A 204 -11.85 15.47 -7.20
CA THR A 204 -12.78 14.47 -7.76
C THR A 204 -12.49 14.26 -9.24
N LEU A 205 -12.48 13.00 -9.67
CA LEU A 205 -12.47 12.58 -11.07
C LEU A 205 -13.66 11.64 -11.29
N GLU A 206 -14.41 11.84 -12.36
CA GLU A 206 -15.60 11.05 -12.66
C GLU A 206 -15.62 10.67 -14.14
N PHE A 207 -15.81 9.37 -14.42
CA PHE A 207 -15.80 8.82 -15.77
C PHE A 207 -16.59 7.51 -15.82
N ASN A 208 -16.90 7.05 -17.04
CA ASN A 208 -17.47 5.71 -17.23
C ASN A 208 -16.38 4.78 -17.73
N ALA A 209 -16.49 3.51 -17.35
CA ALA A 209 -15.63 2.44 -17.83
C ALA A 209 -16.47 1.17 -18.06
N GLN A 210 -15.95 0.28 -18.89
CA GLN A 210 -16.56 -1.01 -19.20
C GLN A 210 -15.92 -2.13 -18.39
N ILE A 211 -16.69 -3.19 -18.12
CA ILE A 211 -16.17 -4.42 -17.50
C ILE A 211 -15.00 -4.97 -18.32
N GLY A 212 -13.90 -5.27 -17.64
CA GLY A 212 -12.64 -5.73 -18.21
C GLY A 212 -11.68 -4.61 -18.60
N GLU A 213 -12.06 -3.33 -18.50
CA GLU A 213 -11.12 -2.23 -18.73
C GLU A 213 -10.13 -2.10 -17.56
N HIS A 214 -8.87 -1.90 -17.93
CA HIS A 214 -7.76 -1.68 -17.01
C HIS A 214 -7.39 -0.19 -16.98
N PHE A 215 -7.17 0.33 -15.78
CA PHE A 215 -6.68 1.69 -15.59
C PHE A 215 -5.88 1.78 -14.29
N SER A 216 -5.18 2.89 -14.12
CA SER A 216 -4.53 3.21 -12.85
C SER A 216 -4.86 4.62 -12.38
N VAL A 217 -4.83 4.81 -11.06
CA VAL A 217 -4.98 6.12 -10.42
C VAL A 217 -3.67 6.48 -9.79
N ASN A 218 -3.13 7.62 -10.20
CA ASN A 218 -1.82 8.09 -9.80
C ASN A 218 -1.94 9.36 -8.96
N LEU A 219 -1.28 9.37 -7.80
CA LEU A 219 -1.20 10.50 -6.89
C LEU A 219 0.25 10.99 -6.88
N GLU A 220 0.46 12.23 -7.32
CA GLU A 220 1.76 12.88 -7.35
C GLU A 220 1.78 14.04 -6.37
N LEU A 221 2.80 14.07 -5.51
CA LEU A 221 3.07 15.18 -4.61
C LEU A 221 4.58 15.35 -4.46
N GLY A 222 5.11 16.48 -4.92
CA GLY A 222 6.55 16.73 -4.90
C GLY A 222 7.29 15.67 -5.71
N ASN A 223 8.18 14.93 -5.04
CA ASN A 223 8.94 13.83 -5.63
C ASN A 223 8.31 12.43 -5.39
N THR A 224 7.20 12.37 -4.66
CA THR A 224 6.51 11.10 -4.38
C THR A 224 5.42 10.86 -5.40
N ASN A 225 5.40 9.66 -5.96
CA ASN A 225 4.38 9.18 -6.88
C ASN A 225 3.89 7.82 -6.39
N ILE A 226 2.58 7.70 -6.17
CA ILE A 226 1.92 6.46 -5.76
C ILE A 226 0.84 6.11 -6.78
N SER A 227 0.77 4.85 -7.18
CA SER A 227 -0.17 4.37 -8.19
C SER A 227 -0.96 3.17 -7.71
N GLU A 228 -2.29 3.22 -7.85
CA GLU A 228 -3.19 2.10 -7.63
C GLU A 228 -3.70 1.58 -8.98
N LYS A 229 -3.60 0.28 -9.23
CA LYS A 229 -4.08 -0.36 -10.47
C LYS A 229 -5.43 -1.01 -10.25
N PHE A 230 -6.31 -0.88 -11.24
CA PHE A 230 -7.68 -1.34 -11.19
C PHE A 230 -8.04 -2.09 -12.47
N VAL A 231 -8.83 -3.14 -12.30
CA VAL A 231 -9.64 -3.73 -13.37
C VAL A 231 -11.10 -3.57 -13.00
N ILE A 232 -11.92 -3.17 -13.97
CA ILE A 232 -13.38 -3.08 -13.80
C ILE A 232 -13.97 -4.47 -13.83
#